data_AF-A0A9E0DZJ5-F1
#
_entry.id   AF-A0A9E0DZJ5-F1
#
_cell.length_a   1.000
_cell.length_b   1.000
_cell.length_c   1.000
_cell.angle_alpha   90.00
_cell.angle_beta   90.00
_cell.angle_gamma   90.00
#
_symmetry.space_group_name_H-M   'P 1'
#
loop_
_entity.id
_entity.type
_entity.pdbx_description
1 polymer ?
#
loop_
_entity_poly.entity_id
_entity_poly.type
_entity_poly.pdbx_seq_one_letter_code
_entity_poly.pdbx_strand_id
1 'polypeptide(L)'
;MRFVTYRTGQAEARLGLLQDGLVVDIAGLGLALGLALPTTMLEFIELGPLALGIVKAKMSDINPVLLLGCSIPEGNVQLLAPIPRPRKNIFGIGLNYTEHVAESARTLDTSDQLPKQPVIFSKPPTAVIASGDPILHNAKITQQLDWETELAVVIGQTARNVEEQNALDYVFGYTVINDVSARDCRRSGQWIVSKGQDSFAPMGPCIVTRDEIPDPHVLNLWTKVNGVEKQNGNTRFMLFNVNQLIADISTVMTLEPGDIIATGTPAGVGAGRDPQEFMWPGDVVECHVEGIGTLRNPIVAV
;
A
#
# COMPACT_ATOMS: atom_id res chain seq x y z
N MET A 1 -3.59 -9.38 -12.67
CA MET A 1 -4.87 -8.66 -12.59
C MET A 1 -4.72 -7.43 -11.69
N ARG A 2 -5.55 -6.39 -11.88
CA ARG A 2 -5.52 -5.14 -11.09
C ARG A 2 -6.86 -4.92 -10.40
N PHE A 3 -6.94 -5.19 -9.10
CA PHE A 3 -8.19 -5.05 -8.34
C PHE A 3 -8.27 -3.67 -7.67
N VAL A 4 -9.47 -3.09 -7.66
CA VAL A 4 -9.78 -1.82 -7.03
C VAL A 4 -10.96 -1.96 -6.10
N THR A 5 -11.04 -1.07 -5.12
CA THR A 5 -12.30 -0.79 -4.45
C THR A 5 -12.84 0.51 -5.01
N TYR A 6 -14.10 0.53 -5.44
CA TYR A 6 -14.71 1.69 -6.09
C TYR A 6 -16.11 1.95 -5.53
N ARG A 7 -16.65 3.14 -5.81
CA ARG A 7 -18.07 3.44 -5.58
C ARG A 7 -18.63 4.33 -6.69
N THR A 8 -19.94 4.23 -6.89
CA THR A 8 -20.70 5.12 -7.78
C THR A 8 -21.55 6.09 -6.97
N GLY A 9 -21.21 7.38 -6.97
CA GLY A 9 -21.89 8.37 -6.15
C GLY A 9 -21.83 8.03 -4.66
N GLN A 10 -22.98 7.96 -4.00
CA GLN A 10 -23.11 7.67 -2.56
C GLN A 10 -23.39 6.18 -2.28
N ALA A 11 -23.25 5.30 -3.28
CA ALA A 11 -23.42 3.86 -3.08
C ALA A 11 -22.33 3.27 -2.18
N GLU A 12 -22.60 2.07 -1.67
CA GLU A 12 -21.60 1.29 -0.93
C GLU A 12 -20.38 1.00 -1.80
N ALA A 13 -19.22 0.86 -1.16
CA ALA A 13 -17.99 0.49 -1.83
C ALA A 13 -18.06 -0.96 -2.31
N ARG A 14 -17.55 -1.22 -3.51
CA ARG A 14 -17.58 -2.53 -4.17
C ARG A 14 -16.21 -2.90 -4.72
N LEU A 15 -15.98 -4.19 -4.87
CA LEU A 15 -14.82 -4.78 -5.52
C LEU A 15 -14.96 -4.69 -7.04
N GLY A 16 -13.94 -4.09 -7.65
CA GLY A 16 -13.81 -4.01 -9.10
C GLY A 16 -12.50 -4.62 -9.60
N LEU A 17 -12.50 -5.02 -10.86
CA LEU A 17 -11.31 -5.34 -11.64
C LEU A 17 -11.11 -4.27 -12.71
N LEU A 18 -9.94 -3.63 -12.72
CA LEU A 18 -9.55 -2.72 -13.79
C LEU A 18 -9.16 -3.53 -15.03
N GLN A 19 -9.85 -3.26 -16.14
CA GLN A 19 -9.63 -3.88 -17.44
C GLN A 19 -9.93 -2.85 -18.53
N ASP A 20 -8.93 -2.48 -19.34
CA ASP A 20 -9.10 -1.63 -20.53
C ASP A 20 -9.87 -0.31 -20.30
N GLY A 21 -9.61 0.38 -19.18
CA GLY A 21 -10.28 1.64 -18.81
C GLY A 21 -11.69 1.46 -18.23
N LEU A 22 -12.09 0.22 -17.97
CA LEU A 22 -13.33 -0.14 -17.28
C LEU A 22 -13.02 -0.70 -15.89
N VAL A 23 -13.95 -0.48 -14.97
CA VAL A 23 -14.05 -1.19 -13.70
C VAL A 23 -15.16 -2.23 -13.84
N VAL A 24 -14.78 -3.50 -13.85
CA VAL A 24 -15.69 -4.64 -13.87
C VAL A 24 -16.07 -5.00 -12.43
N ASP A 25 -17.34 -4.86 -12.07
CA ASP A 25 -17.89 -5.27 -10.77
C ASP A 25 -17.78 -6.78 -10.59
N ILE A 26 -17.03 -7.24 -9.59
CA ILE A 26 -16.75 -8.67 -9.42
C ILE A 26 -18.00 -9.47 -9.05
N ALA A 27 -18.87 -8.92 -8.21
CA ALA A 27 -20.15 -9.58 -7.88
C ALA A 27 -21.10 -9.61 -9.09
N GLY A 28 -21.19 -8.51 -9.86
CA GLY A 28 -21.97 -8.43 -11.09
C GLY A 28 -21.46 -9.38 -12.18
N LEU A 29 -20.15 -9.50 -12.34
CA LEU A 29 -19.51 -10.51 -13.18
C LEU A 29 -19.88 -11.92 -12.71
N GLY A 30 -19.85 -12.16 -11.40
CA GLY A 30 -20.31 -13.40 -10.79
C GLY A 30 -21.73 -13.75 -11.22
N LEU A 31 -22.67 -12.83 -11.07
CA LEU A 31 -24.06 -13.01 -11.50
C LEU A 31 -24.19 -13.34 -12.99
N ALA A 32 -23.47 -12.62 -13.85
CA ALA A 32 -23.47 -12.86 -15.30
C ALA A 32 -22.92 -14.24 -15.68
N LEU A 33 -22.04 -14.80 -14.86
CA LEU A 33 -21.42 -16.12 -15.04
C LEU A 33 -22.12 -17.25 -14.27
N GLY A 34 -23.15 -16.95 -13.46
CA GLY A 34 -23.78 -17.93 -12.57
C GLY A 34 -22.88 -18.36 -11.40
N LEU A 35 -21.98 -17.49 -10.95
CA LEU A 35 -21.04 -17.71 -9.85
C LEU A 35 -21.36 -16.79 -8.66
N ALA A 36 -21.18 -17.30 -7.45
CA ALA A 36 -21.23 -16.50 -6.23
C ALA A 36 -19.85 -15.86 -5.98
N LEU A 37 -19.63 -14.67 -6.54
CA LEU A 37 -18.44 -13.86 -6.28
C LEU A 37 -18.74 -12.76 -5.26
N PRO A 38 -17.78 -12.39 -4.40
CA PRO A 38 -18.01 -11.46 -3.29
C PRO A 38 -18.10 -10.01 -3.77
N THR A 39 -18.64 -9.14 -2.91
CA THR A 39 -18.80 -7.71 -3.20
C THR A 39 -17.63 -6.88 -2.69
N THR A 40 -16.82 -7.38 -1.76
CA THR A 40 -15.72 -6.63 -1.15
C THR A 40 -14.34 -7.23 -1.43
N MET A 41 -13.30 -6.40 -1.40
CA MET A 41 -11.91 -6.81 -1.59
C MET A 41 -11.48 -7.86 -0.56
N LEU A 42 -11.79 -7.65 0.72
CA LEU A 42 -11.35 -8.54 1.79
C LEU A 42 -12.00 -9.93 1.67
N GLU A 43 -13.32 -9.99 1.43
CA GLU A 43 -14.00 -11.25 1.17
C GLU A 43 -13.39 -11.99 -0.03
N PHE A 44 -13.00 -11.28 -1.08
CA PHE A 44 -12.35 -11.88 -2.24
C PHE A 44 -10.97 -12.46 -1.92
N ILE A 45 -10.15 -11.71 -1.17
CA ILE A 45 -8.85 -12.18 -0.71
C ILE A 45 -9.01 -13.41 0.19
N GLU A 46 -10.02 -13.45 1.05
CA GLU A 46 -10.33 -14.59 1.94
C GLU A 46 -10.78 -15.86 1.21
N LEU A 47 -11.42 -15.73 0.04
CA LEU A 47 -11.71 -16.90 -0.80
C LEU A 47 -10.42 -17.54 -1.37
N GLY A 48 -9.29 -16.84 -1.29
CA GLY A 48 -7.97 -17.37 -1.57
C GLY A 48 -7.69 -17.57 -3.06
N PRO A 49 -6.62 -18.31 -3.40
CA PRO A 49 -6.09 -18.39 -4.77
C PRO A 49 -7.05 -19.05 -5.76
N LEU A 50 -7.99 -19.89 -5.30
CA LEU A 50 -8.99 -20.52 -6.17
C LEU A 50 -9.96 -19.50 -6.76
N ALA A 51 -10.44 -18.53 -5.97
CA ALA A 51 -11.33 -17.49 -6.47
C ALA A 51 -10.60 -16.59 -7.50
N LEU A 52 -9.36 -16.23 -7.21
CA LEU A 52 -8.51 -15.50 -8.16
C LEU A 52 -8.33 -16.29 -9.47
N GLY A 53 -8.03 -17.59 -9.38
CA GLY A 53 -7.89 -18.48 -10.54
C GLY A 53 -9.17 -18.57 -11.38
N ILE A 54 -10.34 -18.66 -10.74
CA ILE A 54 -11.65 -18.66 -11.42
C ILE A 54 -11.87 -17.35 -12.15
N VAL A 55 -11.68 -16.20 -11.49
CA VAL A 55 -11.87 -14.88 -12.13
C VAL A 55 -10.89 -14.72 -13.30
N LYS A 56 -9.62 -15.09 -13.12
CA LYS A 56 -8.60 -15.03 -14.18
C LYS A 56 -9.00 -15.87 -15.40
N ALA A 57 -9.37 -17.13 -15.19
CA ALA A 57 -9.77 -18.03 -16.27
C ALA A 57 -11.07 -17.58 -16.96
N LYS A 58 -12.00 -16.98 -16.23
CA LYS A 58 -13.23 -16.45 -16.83
C LYS A 58 -12.97 -15.19 -17.64
N MET A 59 -12.10 -14.31 -17.17
CA MET A 59 -11.74 -13.08 -17.87
C MET A 59 -10.91 -13.31 -19.13
N SER A 60 -10.09 -14.37 -19.20
CA SER A 60 -9.29 -14.65 -20.41
C SER A 60 -10.13 -14.99 -21.65
N ASP A 61 -11.29 -15.62 -21.46
CA ASP A 61 -12.17 -16.08 -22.53
C ASP A 61 -13.55 -15.39 -22.52
N ILE A 62 -13.67 -14.25 -21.82
CA ILE A 62 -14.98 -13.62 -21.63
C ILE A 62 -15.52 -13.05 -22.94
N ASN A 63 -16.79 -13.32 -23.22
CA ASN A 63 -17.51 -12.58 -24.25
C ASN A 63 -17.71 -11.14 -23.75
N PRO A 64 -17.21 -10.09 -24.44
CA PRO A 64 -17.35 -8.70 -24.00
C PRO A 64 -18.80 -8.25 -23.75
N VAL A 65 -19.77 -8.91 -24.39
CA VAL A 65 -21.21 -8.68 -24.12
C VAL A 65 -21.58 -8.98 -22.67
N LEU A 66 -20.91 -9.94 -22.01
CA LEU A 66 -21.13 -10.27 -20.59
C LEU A 66 -20.60 -9.19 -19.65
N LEU A 67 -19.72 -8.31 -20.13
CA LEU A 67 -19.28 -7.13 -19.37
C LEU A 67 -20.32 -6.00 -19.42
N LEU A 68 -21.26 -6.04 -20.38
CA LEU A 68 -22.36 -5.08 -20.45
C LEU A 68 -23.28 -5.27 -19.23
N GLY A 69 -23.42 -4.22 -18.43
CA GLY A 69 -24.24 -4.24 -17.21
C GLY A 69 -23.50 -4.62 -15.93
N CYS A 70 -22.24 -5.06 -16.01
CA CYS A 70 -21.38 -5.25 -14.84
C CYS A 70 -20.05 -4.51 -14.95
N SER A 71 -19.87 -3.63 -15.93
CA SER A 71 -18.70 -2.77 -16.06
C SER A 71 -19.07 -1.30 -16.20
N ILE A 72 -18.21 -0.43 -15.68
CA ILE A 72 -18.40 1.03 -15.67
C ILE A 72 -17.07 1.68 -16.11
N PRO A 73 -17.08 2.72 -16.96
CA PRO A 73 -15.85 3.47 -17.27
C PRO A 73 -15.17 3.97 -15.99
N GLU A 74 -13.85 3.82 -15.90
CA GLU A 74 -13.07 4.18 -14.71
C GLU A 74 -13.29 5.65 -14.32
N GLY A 75 -13.35 6.56 -15.29
CA GLY A 75 -13.61 7.99 -15.06
C GLY A 75 -15.00 8.31 -14.51
N ASN A 76 -15.93 7.34 -14.48
CA ASN A 76 -17.28 7.50 -13.94
C ASN A 76 -17.45 6.90 -12.54
N VAL A 77 -16.38 6.38 -11.94
CA VAL A 77 -16.39 5.88 -10.57
C VAL A 77 -15.42 6.67 -9.69
N GLN A 78 -15.67 6.65 -8.39
CA GLN A 78 -14.68 7.07 -7.41
C GLN A 78 -13.88 5.84 -6.97
N LEU A 79 -12.58 5.82 -7.26
CA LEU A 79 -11.67 4.83 -6.69
C LEU A 79 -11.40 5.18 -5.22
N LEU A 80 -11.39 4.15 -4.38
CA LEU A 80 -11.03 4.23 -2.97
C LEU A 80 -9.67 3.54 -2.77
N ALA A 81 -9.11 3.62 -1.56
CA ALA A 81 -8.02 2.74 -1.19
C ALA A 81 -8.44 1.27 -1.43
N PRO A 82 -7.59 0.39 -1.98
CA PRO A 82 -8.00 -0.97 -2.32
C PRO A 82 -8.56 -1.76 -1.14
N ILE A 83 -8.07 -1.49 0.07
CA ILE A 83 -8.62 -1.96 1.35
C ILE A 83 -8.89 -0.71 2.21
N PRO A 84 -10.07 -0.07 2.12
CA PRO A 84 -10.34 1.19 2.82
C PRO A 84 -10.27 1.06 4.35
N ARG A 85 -10.56 -0.14 4.86
CA ARG A 85 -10.51 -0.45 6.29
C ARG A 85 -9.87 -1.83 6.50
N PRO A 86 -8.54 -1.91 6.69
CA PRO A 86 -7.88 -3.15 7.05
C PRO A 86 -8.45 -3.73 8.35
N ARG A 87 -8.48 -5.06 8.47
CA ARG A 87 -8.98 -5.75 9.68
C ARG A 87 -8.01 -5.62 10.86
N LYS A 88 -6.71 -5.60 10.57
CA LYS A 88 -5.63 -5.33 11.52
C LYS A 88 -4.92 -4.04 11.17
N ASN A 89 -4.07 -3.56 12.09
CA ASN A 89 -3.15 -2.48 11.76
C ASN A 89 -2.22 -2.92 10.62
N ILE A 90 -1.82 -1.95 9.80
CA ILE A 90 -0.78 -2.14 8.79
C ILE A 90 0.55 -2.33 9.52
N PHE A 91 1.29 -3.39 9.21
CA PHE A 91 2.65 -3.58 9.69
C PHE A 91 3.57 -2.67 8.89
N GLY A 92 4.29 -1.77 9.55
CA GLY A 92 5.28 -0.93 8.91
C GLY A 92 6.69 -1.37 9.27
N ILE A 93 7.62 -1.31 8.32
CA ILE A 93 9.01 -1.68 8.51
C ILE A 93 9.90 -0.45 8.38
N GLY A 94 10.52 -0.03 9.48
CA GLY A 94 11.46 1.08 9.44
C GLY A 94 12.87 0.61 9.10
N LEU A 95 13.69 1.57 8.64
CA LEU A 95 15.13 1.36 8.44
C LEU A 95 15.45 0.18 7.51
N ASN A 96 14.59 -0.07 6.51
CA ASN A 96 14.71 -1.23 5.63
C ASN A 96 15.46 -0.96 4.32
N TYR A 97 16.05 0.22 4.13
CA TYR A 97 16.92 0.54 2.99
C TYR A 97 18.24 1.07 3.49
N THR A 98 19.35 0.51 3.02
CA THR A 98 20.70 0.82 3.52
C THR A 98 21.04 2.30 3.46
N GLU A 99 20.73 2.96 2.35
CA GLU A 99 20.95 4.41 2.19
C GLU A 99 20.08 5.23 3.14
N HIS A 100 18.84 4.79 3.38
CA HIS A 100 17.92 5.44 4.31
C HIS A 100 18.33 5.26 5.78
N VAL A 101 18.96 4.13 6.14
CA VAL A 101 19.56 3.96 7.48
C VAL A 101 20.67 4.99 7.70
N ALA A 102 21.57 5.13 6.74
CA ALA A 102 22.66 6.10 6.82
C ALA A 102 22.13 7.56 6.85
N GLU A 103 21.06 7.86 6.11
CA GLU A 103 20.37 9.15 6.13
C GLU A 103 19.70 9.44 7.49
N SER A 104 18.98 8.46 8.03
CA SER A 104 18.30 8.57 9.32
C SER A 104 19.28 8.76 10.46
N ALA A 105 20.39 8.03 10.50
CA ALA A 105 21.39 8.16 11.56
C ALA A 105 22.07 9.54 11.60
N ARG A 106 22.12 10.26 10.47
CA ARG A 106 22.68 11.63 10.42
C ARG A 106 21.72 12.69 10.93
N THR A 107 20.42 12.47 10.75
CA THR A 107 19.40 13.54 10.85
C THR A 107 18.36 13.29 11.93
N LEU A 108 18.25 12.05 12.39
CA LEU A 108 17.31 11.58 13.40
C LEU A 108 18.10 10.92 14.54
N ASP A 109 17.53 10.92 15.75
CA ASP A 109 18.08 10.24 16.92
C ASP A 109 17.94 8.71 16.79
N THR A 110 18.67 8.14 15.81
CA THR A 110 18.66 6.74 15.42
C THR A 110 20.09 6.24 15.23
N SER A 111 20.32 4.94 15.44
CA SER A 111 21.66 4.34 15.30
C SER A 111 22.09 4.27 13.83
N ASP A 112 23.40 4.43 13.61
CA ASP A 112 24.10 4.19 12.34
C ASP A 112 24.33 2.69 12.04
N GLN A 113 24.08 1.81 12.99
CA GLN A 113 24.19 0.37 12.79
C GLN A 113 22.99 -0.15 12.02
N LEU A 114 23.26 -0.91 10.96
CA LEU A 114 22.21 -1.63 10.23
C LEU A 114 21.44 -2.54 11.22
N PRO A 115 20.09 -2.48 11.21
CA PRO A 115 19.29 -3.38 12.02
C PRO A 115 19.64 -4.84 11.73
N LYS A 116 19.69 -5.66 12.79
CA LYS A 116 19.91 -7.13 12.66
C LYS A 116 18.61 -7.90 12.47
N GLN A 117 17.48 -7.26 12.73
CA GLN A 117 16.12 -7.78 12.61
C GLN A 117 15.21 -6.65 12.10
N PRO A 118 14.08 -6.97 11.45
CA PRO A 118 13.12 -5.97 11.00
C PRO A 118 12.62 -5.07 12.14
N VAL A 119 12.65 -3.75 11.95
CA VAL A 119 12.10 -2.80 12.93
C VAL A 119 10.61 -2.60 12.63
N ILE A 120 9.76 -3.31 13.37
CA ILE A 120 8.33 -3.35 13.12
C ILE A 120 7.59 -2.29 13.95
N PHE A 121 6.73 -1.52 13.29
CA PHE A 121 5.74 -0.64 13.91
C PHE A 121 4.38 -0.90 13.27
N SER A 122 3.37 -0.09 13.63
CA SER A 122 2.06 -0.22 13.00
C SER A 122 1.38 1.11 12.70
N LYS A 123 0.51 1.10 11.69
CA LYS A 123 -0.41 2.20 11.36
C LYS A 123 -1.86 1.72 11.51
N PRO A 124 -2.71 2.42 12.29
CA PRO A 124 -4.10 2.01 12.48
C PRO A 124 -4.93 2.05 11.19
N PRO A 125 -6.01 1.24 11.08
CA PRO A 125 -6.94 1.29 9.95
C PRO A 125 -7.62 2.65 9.71
N THR A 126 -7.61 3.58 10.69
CA THR A 126 -8.14 4.95 10.51
C THR A 126 -7.21 5.85 9.72
N ALA A 127 -5.94 5.48 9.56
CA ALA A 127 -4.98 6.27 8.79
C ALA A 127 -5.19 6.16 7.27
N VAL A 128 -5.92 5.12 6.81
CA VAL A 128 -6.03 4.80 5.39
C VAL A 128 -6.91 5.80 4.64
N ILE A 129 -6.36 6.33 3.54
CA ILE A 129 -7.09 7.18 2.59
C ILE A 129 -6.75 6.78 1.14
N ALA A 130 -7.61 7.13 0.20
CA ALA A 130 -7.40 6.83 -1.22
C ALA A 130 -6.44 7.82 -1.89
N SER A 131 -6.05 7.55 -3.13
CA SER A 131 -5.49 8.60 -3.98
C SER A 131 -6.53 9.72 -4.20
N GLY A 132 -6.10 10.97 -4.14
CA GLY A 132 -6.95 12.16 -4.27
C GLY A 132 -7.50 12.68 -2.94
N ASP A 133 -7.61 11.82 -1.92
CA ASP A 133 -8.04 12.24 -0.58
C ASP A 133 -6.95 13.09 0.11
N PRO A 134 -7.32 14.04 0.98
CA PRO A 134 -6.36 14.93 1.61
C PRO A 134 -5.58 14.26 2.75
N ILE A 135 -4.27 14.47 2.77
CA ILE A 135 -3.44 14.25 3.97
C ILE A 135 -3.62 15.47 4.88
N LEU A 136 -4.02 15.22 6.12
CA LEU A 136 -4.38 16.24 7.10
C LEU A 136 -3.12 16.70 7.85
N HIS A 137 -2.85 18.00 7.81
CA HIS A 137 -1.76 18.64 8.52
C HIS A 137 -2.30 19.44 9.71
N ASN A 138 -2.12 18.90 10.92
CA ASN A 138 -2.43 19.62 12.16
C ASN A 138 -1.18 20.34 12.68
N ALA A 139 -1.13 21.66 12.48
CA ALA A 139 0.01 22.48 12.88
C ALA A 139 0.28 22.49 14.40
N LYS A 140 -0.69 22.11 15.23
CA LYS A 140 -0.50 21.97 16.69
C LYS A 140 0.21 20.67 17.08
N ILE A 141 0.25 19.70 16.17
CA ILE A 141 0.81 18.36 16.41
C ILE A 141 2.18 18.20 15.75
N THR A 142 2.35 18.72 14.53
CA THR A 142 3.59 18.57 13.77
C THR A 142 3.91 19.82 12.94
N GLN A 143 5.21 20.08 12.79
CA GLN A 143 5.81 21.01 11.82
C GLN A 143 6.79 20.26 10.89
N GLN A 144 6.79 18.93 10.94
CA GLN A 144 7.72 18.05 10.24
C GLN A 144 6.98 16.88 9.58
N LEU A 145 5.96 17.19 8.77
CA LEU A 145 5.17 16.20 8.02
C LEU A 145 5.98 15.72 6.80
N ASP A 146 6.27 14.43 6.76
CA ASP A 146 7.22 13.85 5.82
C ASP A 146 6.58 12.74 4.97
N TRP A 147 7.17 12.48 3.80
CA TRP A 147 6.74 11.48 2.83
C TRP A 147 7.63 10.24 2.89
N GLU A 148 7.05 9.08 2.60
CA GLU A 148 7.78 7.82 2.49
C GLU A 148 7.05 6.90 1.48
N THR A 149 7.48 6.88 0.21
CA THR A 149 6.90 5.93 -0.76
C THR A 149 7.40 4.53 -0.48
N GLU A 150 6.48 3.58 -0.35
CA GLU A 150 6.81 2.18 -0.12
C GLU A 150 6.02 1.23 -1.03
N LEU A 151 6.64 0.09 -1.34
CA LEU A 151 5.91 -1.10 -1.76
C LEU A 151 5.15 -1.65 -0.55
N ALA A 152 3.86 -1.91 -0.70
CA ALA A 152 3.07 -2.63 0.29
C ALA A 152 2.67 -4.01 -0.23
N VAL A 153 2.83 -5.02 0.62
CA VAL A 153 2.49 -6.42 0.33
C VAL A 153 1.17 -6.76 0.99
N VAL A 154 0.23 -7.33 0.23
CA VAL A 154 -1.07 -7.78 0.74
C VAL A 154 -1.07 -9.30 0.85
N ILE A 155 -1.28 -9.80 2.07
CA ILE A 155 -1.34 -11.22 2.36
C ILE A 155 -2.64 -11.81 1.79
N GLY A 156 -2.53 -12.95 1.11
CA GLY A 156 -3.65 -13.66 0.47
C GLY A 156 -4.04 -14.97 1.15
N GLN A 157 -3.17 -15.51 2.00
CA GLN A 157 -3.42 -16.76 2.72
C GLN A 157 -2.90 -16.65 4.15
N THR A 158 -3.56 -17.34 5.08
CA THR A 158 -3.12 -17.37 6.48
C THR A 158 -1.68 -17.90 6.58
N ALA A 159 -0.77 -17.08 7.11
CA ALA A 159 0.64 -17.36 7.23
C ALA A 159 1.06 -17.43 8.70
N ARG A 160 1.64 -18.57 9.10
CA ARG A 160 2.18 -18.82 10.44
C ARG A 160 3.40 -19.72 10.33
N ASN A 161 4.53 -19.32 10.90
CA ASN A 161 5.82 -20.03 10.84
C ASN A 161 6.21 -20.38 9.38
N VAL A 162 6.07 -19.42 8.48
CA VAL A 162 6.34 -19.61 7.05
C VAL A 162 7.85 -19.62 6.81
N GLU A 163 8.32 -20.61 6.06
CA GLU A 163 9.69 -20.62 5.57
C GLU A 163 9.90 -19.53 4.50
N GLU A 164 11.05 -18.84 4.54
CA GLU A 164 11.37 -17.72 3.64
C GLU A 164 11.17 -18.07 2.15
N GLN A 165 11.57 -19.27 1.73
CA GLN A 165 11.44 -19.74 0.35
C GLN A 165 9.99 -19.87 -0.14
N ASN A 166 9.04 -20.05 0.78
CA ASN A 166 7.60 -20.21 0.48
C ASN A 166 6.82 -18.90 0.72
N ALA A 167 7.47 -17.85 1.22
CA ALA A 167 6.80 -16.63 1.68
C ALA A 167 5.92 -15.97 0.62
N LEU A 168 6.38 -15.92 -0.63
CA LEU A 168 5.62 -15.31 -1.72
C LEU A 168 4.35 -16.09 -2.09
N ASP A 169 4.22 -17.37 -1.72
CA ASP A 169 2.98 -18.15 -1.93
C ASP A 169 1.81 -17.67 -1.08
N TYR A 170 2.10 -16.92 -0.02
CA TYR A 170 1.10 -16.33 0.86
C TYR A 170 0.68 -14.92 0.40
N VAL A 171 1.24 -14.37 -0.67
CA VAL A 171 0.97 -13.01 -1.15
C VAL A 171 -0.18 -13.02 -2.16
N PHE A 172 -1.22 -12.21 -1.90
CA PHE A 172 -2.28 -11.93 -2.88
C PHE A 172 -1.77 -10.98 -3.97
N GLY A 173 -1.09 -9.90 -3.56
CA GLY A 173 -0.59 -8.90 -4.48
C GLY A 173 0.11 -7.75 -3.78
N TYR A 174 0.29 -6.68 -4.53
CA TYR A 174 1.07 -5.51 -4.15
C TYR A 174 0.31 -4.21 -4.41
N THR A 175 0.51 -3.20 -3.57
CA THR A 175 -0.02 -1.84 -3.74
C THR A 175 1.05 -0.80 -3.39
N VAL A 176 0.84 0.46 -3.74
CA VAL A 176 1.62 1.58 -3.19
C VAL A 176 1.04 1.97 -1.84
N ILE A 177 1.91 2.36 -0.91
CA ILE A 177 1.53 3.11 0.30
C ILE A 177 2.49 4.30 0.48
N ASN A 178 1.96 5.42 0.99
CA ASN A 178 2.78 6.52 1.51
C ASN A 178 2.78 6.42 3.05
N ASP A 179 3.93 6.11 3.66
CA ASP A 179 4.08 6.10 5.12
C ASP A 179 4.32 7.51 5.67
N VAL A 180 3.27 8.34 5.60
CA VAL A 180 3.31 9.73 6.07
C VAL A 180 3.71 9.76 7.55
N SER A 181 4.64 10.65 7.87
CA SER A 181 5.34 10.67 9.15
C SER A 181 5.45 12.08 9.73
N ALA A 182 4.93 12.29 10.95
CA ALA A 182 5.19 13.49 11.75
C ALA A 182 6.48 13.30 12.56
N ARG A 183 7.61 13.79 12.05
CA ARG A 183 8.96 13.45 12.56
C ARG A 183 9.24 13.96 13.98
N ASP A 184 8.65 15.08 14.33
CA ASP A 184 8.70 15.75 15.64
C ASP A 184 7.68 15.21 16.65
N CYS A 185 6.80 14.27 16.26
CA CYS A 185 5.72 13.74 17.09
C CYS A 185 6.01 12.29 17.56
N ARG A 186 7.20 12.03 18.11
CA ARG A 186 7.57 10.70 18.64
C ARG A 186 7.28 10.60 20.15
N ARG A 187 6.84 9.43 20.63
CA ARG A 187 6.66 9.17 22.07
C ARG A 187 7.42 7.92 22.50
N SER A 188 8.45 8.10 23.33
CA SER A 188 9.17 7.01 24.03
C SER A 188 9.58 5.84 23.11
N GLY A 189 10.07 6.15 21.90
CA GLY A 189 10.50 5.16 20.92
C GLY A 189 9.38 4.45 20.14
N GLN A 190 8.11 4.76 20.40
CA GLN A 190 6.97 4.18 19.67
C GLN A 190 6.58 5.05 18.46
N TRP A 191 6.61 4.47 17.26
CA TRP A 191 6.34 5.21 16.02
C TRP A 191 4.86 5.28 15.63
N ILE A 192 3.97 4.54 16.29
CA ILE A 192 2.52 4.59 16.01
C ILE A 192 1.95 6.01 16.22
N VAL A 193 2.55 6.84 17.08
CA VAL A 193 2.07 8.22 17.29
C VAL A 193 2.50 9.15 16.15
N SER A 194 3.73 8.99 15.66
CA SER A 194 4.24 9.78 14.54
C SER A 194 3.70 9.32 13.18
N LYS A 195 3.32 8.05 13.06
CA LYS A 195 2.94 7.43 11.78
C LYS A 195 1.47 7.00 11.72
N GLY A 196 0.76 6.91 12.85
CA GLY A 196 -0.60 6.35 12.92
C GLY A 196 -1.72 7.37 13.02
N GLN A 197 -1.48 8.64 12.69
CA GLN A 197 -2.51 9.67 12.66
C GLN A 197 -3.50 9.43 11.52
N ASP A 198 -4.70 9.98 11.62
CA ASP A 198 -5.69 9.91 10.53
C ASP A 198 -5.07 10.49 9.24
N SER A 199 -5.41 9.90 8.09
CA SER A 199 -4.86 10.20 6.75
C SER A 199 -3.39 9.87 6.50
N PHE A 200 -2.66 9.29 7.46
CA PHE A 200 -1.22 9.06 7.29
C PHE A 200 -0.87 7.78 6.51
N ALA A 201 -1.85 7.02 6.02
CA ALA A 201 -1.64 5.83 5.19
C ALA A 201 -2.36 5.91 3.83
N PRO A 202 -2.06 6.90 2.96
CA PRO A 202 -2.53 6.84 1.57
C PRO A 202 -2.13 5.51 0.92
N MET A 203 -3.08 4.79 0.33
CA MET A 203 -2.85 3.45 -0.22
C MET A 203 -3.62 3.24 -1.52
N GLY A 204 -2.98 2.61 -2.51
CA GLY A 204 -3.57 2.35 -3.83
C GLY A 204 -2.59 2.56 -5.01
N PRO A 205 -3.07 2.93 -6.20
CA PRO A 205 -4.49 3.10 -6.57
C PRO A 205 -5.24 1.76 -6.72
N CYS A 206 -4.52 0.65 -6.82
CA CYS A 206 -5.06 -0.70 -6.98
C CYS A 206 -4.18 -1.72 -6.26
N ILE A 207 -4.66 -2.96 -6.11
CA ILE A 207 -3.81 -4.11 -5.81
C ILE A 207 -3.51 -4.83 -7.12
N VAL A 208 -2.23 -4.95 -7.46
CA VAL A 208 -1.74 -5.77 -8.57
C VAL A 208 -1.45 -7.16 -8.04
N THR A 209 -2.05 -8.19 -8.64
CA THR A 209 -1.87 -9.57 -8.17
C THR A 209 -0.43 -10.05 -8.35
N ARG A 210 0.00 -10.94 -7.45
CA ARG A 210 1.38 -11.44 -7.40
C ARG A 210 1.92 -11.92 -8.75
N ASP A 211 1.10 -12.59 -9.54
CA ASP A 211 1.50 -13.16 -10.83
C ASP A 211 1.82 -12.11 -11.92
N GLU A 212 1.37 -10.86 -11.77
CA GLU A 212 1.76 -9.75 -12.66
C GLU A 212 3.09 -9.10 -12.28
N ILE A 213 3.56 -9.35 -11.06
CA ILE A 213 4.85 -8.86 -10.54
C ILE A 213 5.64 -10.08 -10.04
N PRO A 214 6.28 -10.84 -10.97
CA PRO A 214 6.95 -12.09 -10.62
C PRO A 214 8.12 -11.89 -9.64
N ASP A 215 8.79 -10.74 -9.70
CA ASP A 215 9.88 -10.35 -8.81
C ASP A 215 9.59 -8.97 -8.17
N PRO A 216 9.13 -8.92 -6.91
CA PRO A 216 8.88 -7.66 -6.21
C PRO A 216 10.16 -6.96 -5.72
N HIS A 217 11.34 -7.57 -5.91
CA HIS A 217 12.63 -7.07 -5.40
C HIS A 217 13.44 -6.32 -6.47
N VAL A 218 12.84 -5.95 -7.60
CA VAL A 218 13.53 -5.17 -8.64
C VAL A 218 12.74 -3.96 -9.16
N LEU A 219 11.71 -3.52 -8.43
CA LEU A 219 10.80 -2.45 -8.84
C LEU A 219 11.38 -1.08 -8.54
N ASN A 220 11.29 -0.16 -9.50
CA ASN A 220 11.59 1.25 -9.24
C ASN A 220 10.43 1.91 -8.48
N LEU A 221 10.77 2.81 -7.56
CA LEU A 221 9.81 3.59 -6.80
C LEU A 221 10.32 5.01 -6.59
N TRP A 222 9.40 5.97 -6.59
CA TRP A 222 9.75 7.39 -6.49
C TRP A 222 8.68 8.20 -5.76
N THR A 223 9.11 9.34 -5.25
CA THR A 223 8.25 10.37 -4.65
C THR A 223 8.46 11.70 -5.35
N LYS A 224 7.39 12.44 -5.62
CA LYS A 224 7.44 13.85 -6.01
C LYS A 224 6.63 14.70 -5.04
N VAL A 225 7.10 15.90 -4.77
CA VAL A 225 6.32 16.94 -4.09
C VAL A 225 6.25 18.14 -5.01
N ASN A 226 5.04 18.57 -5.35
CA ASN A 226 4.77 19.64 -6.32
C ASN A 226 5.49 19.42 -7.67
N GLY A 227 5.53 18.17 -8.13
CA GLY A 227 6.20 17.77 -9.38
C GLY A 227 7.73 17.64 -9.29
N VAL A 228 8.35 18.00 -8.16
CA VAL A 228 9.80 17.90 -7.95
C VAL A 228 10.13 16.54 -7.33
N GLU A 229 11.02 15.78 -7.95
CA GLU A 229 11.47 14.47 -7.45
C GLU A 229 12.17 14.60 -6.09
N LYS A 230 11.73 13.76 -5.15
CA LYS A 230 12.23 13.71 -3.78
C LYS A 230 12.89 12.37 -3.43
N GLN A 231 12.32 11.27 -3.88
CA GLN A 231 12.88 9.93 -3.73
C GLN A 231 12.93 9.26 -5.09
N ASN A 232 13.95 8.45 -5.33
CA ASN A 232 14.10 7.62 -6.52
C ASN A 232 14.96 6.42 -6.14
N GLY A 233 14.33 5.27 -5.97
CA GLY A 233 14.97 4.07 -5.44
C GLY A 233 14.52 2.82 -6.17
N ASN A 234 15.03 1.67 -5.71
CA ASN A 234 14.65 0.36 -6.22
C ASN A 234 14.52 -0.65 -5.08
N THR A 235 13.50 -1.52 -5.13
CA THR A 235 13.23 -2.50 -4.06
C THR A 235 14.33 -3.53 -3.85
N ARG A 236 15.31 -3.65 -4.78
CA ARG A 236 16.51 -4.50 -4.59
C ARG A 236 17.40 -4.06 -3.44
N PHE A 237 17.25 -2.82 -2.98
CA PHE A 237 18.04 -2.25 -1.90
C PHE A 237 17.41 -2.44 -0.52
N MET A 238 16.32 -3.22 -0.43
CA MET A 238 15.76 -3.65 0.86
C MET A 238 16.80 -4.46 1.64
N LEU A 239 17.00 -4.11 2.91
CA LEU A 239 17.85 -4.85 3.83
C LEU A 239 17.21 -6.20 4.19
N PHE A 240 15.91 -6.18 4.47
CA PHE A 240 15.06 -7.35 4.65
C PHE A 240 14.05 -7.40 3.50
N ASN A 241 14.20 -8.38 2.62
CA ASN A 241 13.30 -8.53 1.48
C ASN A 241 11.90 -9.01 1.92
N VAL A 242 10.93 -8.97 0.99
CA VAL A 242 9.53 -9.39 1.27
C VAL A 242 9.46 -10.79 1.90
N ASN A 243 10.29 -11.73 1.45
CA ASN A 243 10.29 -13.10 1.94
C ASN A 243 10.69 -13.17 3.41
N GLN A 244 11.76 -12.45 3.78
CA GLN A 244 12.28 -12.36 5.14
C GLN A 244 11.28 -11.68 6.06
N LEU A 245 10.62 -10.60 5.61
CA LEU A 245 9.60 -9.91 6.38
C LEU A 245 8.42 -10.83 6.73
N ILE A 246 7.89 -11.55 5.74
CA ILE A 246 6.78 -12.50 5.97
C ILE A 246 7.23 -13.63 6.90
N ALA A 247 8.40 -14.23 6.64
CA ALA A 247 8.93 -15.31 7.47
C ALA A 247 9.09 -14.86 8.93
N ASP A 248 9.78 -13.75 9.17
CA ASP A 248 10.04 -13.19 10.50
C ASP A 248 8.75 -12.87 11.25
N ILE A 249 7.86 -12.06 10.67
CA ILE A 249 6.60 -11.68 11.30
C ILE A 249 5.75 -12.92 11.60
N SER A 250 5.70 -13.87 10.67
CA SER A 250 4.89 -15.08 10.82
C SER A 250 5.37 -16.01 11.95
N THR A 251 6.61 -15.86 12.44
CA THR A 251 7.12 -16.61 13.61
C THR A 251 6.50 -16.14 14.93
N VAL A 252 6.09 -14.87 15.01
CA VAL A 252 5.56 -14.27 16.25
C VAL A 252 4.06 -13.98 16.17
N MET A 253 3.53 -13.67 14.98
CA MET A 253 2.12 -13.33 14.77
C MET A 253 1.56 -14.09 13.58
N THR A 254 0.30 -14.51 13.64
CA THR A 254 -0.40 -15.04 12.45
C THR A 254 -0.75 -13.87 11.52
N LEU A 255 -0.27 -13.94 10.29
CA LEU A 255 -0.72 -13.08 9.19
C LEU A 255 -2.00 -13.68 8.60
N GLU A 256 -3.01 -12.86 8.38
CA GLU A 256 -4.32 -13.24 7.84
C GLU A 256 -4.51 -12.68 6.42
N PRO A 257 -5.36 -13.31 5.59
CA PRO A 257 -5.75 -12.74 4.30
C PRO A 257 -6.25 -11.29 4.47
N GLY A 258 -5.67 -10.37 3.72
CA GLY A 258 -5.93 -8.93 3.79
C GLY A 258 -5.01 -8.15 4.74
N ASP A 259 -4.12 -8.81 5.49
CA ASP A 259 -3.06 -8.12 6.23
C ASP A 259 -2.08 -7.44 5.28
N ILE A 260 -1.53 -6.30 5.70
CA ILE A 260 -0.70 -5.42 4.86
C ILE A 260 0.65 -5.20 5.54
N ILE A 261 1.73 -5.35 4.78
CA ILE A 261 3.09 -5.03 5.20
C ILE A 261 3.62 -3.89 4.32
N ALA A 262 3.78 -2.70 4.90
CA ALA A 262 4.49 -1.57 4.32
C ALA A 262 6.00 -1.77 4.52
N THR A 263 6.73 -1.98 3.42
CA THR A 263 8.04 -2.65 3.43
C THR A 263 9.23 -1.72 3.69
N GLY A 264 9.01 -0.46 4.01
CA GLY A 264 10.04 0.55 4.19
C GLY A 264 10.28 1.39 2.94
N THR A 265 10.99 2.50 3.14
CA THR A 265 11.18 3.57 2.17
C THR A 265 12.66 3.75 1.80
N PRO A 266 12.99 4.11 0.55
CA PRO A 266 14.37 4.46 0.15
C PRO A 266 14.80 5.82 0.72
N ALA A 267 16.06 6.21 0.49
CA ALA A 267 16.56 7.53 0.89
C ALA A 267 15.86 8.68 0.14
N GLY A 268 16.01 9.90 0.65
CA GLY A 268 15.43 11.12 0.08
C GLY A 268 14.17 11.62 0.80
N VAL A 269 13.91 11.12 2.01
CA VAL A 269 12.86 11.64 2.88
C VAL A 269 13.18 13.08 3.27
N GLY A 270 12.15 13.85 3.59
CA GLY A 270 12.24 15.26 3.97
C GLY A 270 13.21 15.54 5.11
N ALA A 271 13.14 14.74 6.18
CA ALA A 271 14.05 14.85 7.32
C ALA A 271 15.52 14.58 6.99
N GLY A 272 15.79 13.84 5.92
CA GLY A 272 17.13 13.44 5.48
C GLY A 272 17.85 14.47 4.60
N ARG A 273 17.13 15.52 4.20
CA ARG A 273 17.63 16.59 3.30
C ARG A 273 18.43 17.64 4.06
N ASP A 274 19.29 18.35 3.32
CA ASP A 274 20.04 19.51 3.82
C ASP A 274 19.87 20.72 2.87
N PRO A 275 19.10 21.76 3.28
CA PRO A 275 18.32 21.82 4.52
C PRO A 275 17.16 20.81 4.53
N GLN A 276 16.66 20.48 5.71
CA GLN A 276 15.47 19.65 5.87
C GLN A 276 14.26 20.27 5.14
N GLU A 277 13.41 19.41 4.60
CA GLU A 277 12.23 19.80 3.83
C GLU A 277 11.03 19.00 4.30
N PHE A 278 9.85 19.62 4.41
CA PHE A 278 8.63 18.97 4.88
C PHE A 278 7.43 19.43 4.06
N MET A 279 6.34 18.65 4.11
CA MET A 279 5.11 18.95 3.40
C MET A 279 4.22 19.91 4.20
N TRP A 280 3.66 20.90 3.52
CA TRP A 280 2.80 21.93 4.10
C TRP A 280 1.43 21.97 3.42
N PRO A 281 0.38 22.50 4.10
CA PRO A 281 -0.90 22.74 3.46
C PRO A 281 -0.76 23.50 2.13
N GLY A 282 -1.36 22.94 1.07
CA GLY A 282 -1.23 23.44 -0.30
C GLY A 282 -0.28 22.62 -1.18
N ASP A 283 0.61 21.82 -0.59
CA ASP A 283 1.45 20.88 -1.34
C ASP A 283 0.64 19.71 -1.89
N VAL A 284 1.21 19.07 -2.91
CA VAL A 284 0.74 17.78 -3.43
C VAL A 284 1.91 16.81 -3.45
N VAL A 285 1.72 15.65 -2.83
CA VAL A 285 2.66 14.53 -2.88
C VAL A 285 2.17 13.47 -3.86
N GLU A 286 3.11 12.93 -4.64
CA GLU A 286 2.90 11.81 -5.56
C GLU A 286 3.87 10.67 -5.22
N CYS A 287 3.34 9.47 -5.03
CA CYS A 287 4.10 8.27 -4.67
C CYS A 287 3.85 7.20 -5.73
N HIS A 288 4.90 6.59 -6.27
CA HIS A 288 4.76 5.63 -7.36
C HIS A 288 5.60 4.37 -7.13
N VAL A 289 5.07 3.24 -7.57
CA VAL A 289 5.80 1.97 -7.69
C VAL A 289 5.56 1.40 -9.08
N GLU A 290 6.65 1.03 -9.73
CA GLU A 290 6.65 0.43 -11.06
C GLU A 290 5.76 -0.81 -11.13
N GLY A 291 5.00 -0.95 -12.21
CA GLY A 291 4.04 -2.04 -12.41
C GLY A 291 2.69 -1.86 -11.69
N ILE A 292 2.62 -0.99 -10.67
CA ILE A 292 1.43 -0.74 -9.84
C ILE A 292 0.72 0.54 -10.25
N GLY A 293 1.35 1.70 -10.09
CA GLY A 293 0.72 3.00 -10.37
C GLY A 293 1.16 4.09 -9.41
N THR A 294 0.41 5.20 -9.41
CA THR A 294 0.73 6.41 -8.65
C THR A 294 -0.41 6.77 -7.69
N LEU A 295 -0.05 7.07 -6.45
CA LEU A 295 -0.87 7.82 -5.50
C LEU A 295 -0.59 9.32 -5.65
N ARG A 296 -1.63 10.14 -5.55
CA ARG A 296 -1.51 11.60 -5.56
C ARG A 296 -2.42 12.20 -4.49
N ASN A 297 -1.86 12.84 -3.48
CA ASN A 297 -2.62 13.34 -2.34
C ASN A 297 -2.28 14.81 -2.05
N PRO A 298 -3.27 15.71 -1.96
CA PRO A 298 -3.05 17.07 -1.50
C PRO A 298 -2.87 17.12 0.02
N ILE A 299 -2.10 18.09 0.51
CA ILE A 299 -1.97 18.38 1.93
C ILE A 299 -2.93 19.49 2.32
N VAL A 300 -3.73 19.28 3.36
CA VAL A 300 -4.77 20.22 3.81
C VAL A 300 -4.64 20.50 5.30
N ALA A 301 -4.78 21.77 5.70
CA ALA A 301 -4.77 22.18 7.10
C ALA A 301 -6.06 21.73 7.83
N VAL A 302 -5.92 21.39 9.12
CA VAL A 302 -7.05 21.08 10.04
C VAL A 302 -6.99 21.88 11.32
#